data_AF-K2BI24-F1
#
_entry.id   AF-K2BI24-F1
#
_cell.length_a   1.000
_cell.length_b   1.000
_cell.length_c   1.000
_cell.angle_alpha   90.00
_cell.angle_beta   90.00
_cell.angle_gamma   90.00
#
_symmetry.space_group_name_H-M   'P 1'
#
loop_
_entity.id
_entity.type
_entity.pdbx_description
1 polymer ?
#
loop_
_entity_poly.entity_id
_entity_poly.type
_entity_poly.pdbx_seq_one_letter_code
_entity_poly.pdbx_strand_id
1 'polypeptide(L)'
;TGSSLHQAMLKQTSFPALIIQMIKIGEESGMLDEMLDKSTDFLEADIHHQLTTLHLILEPLIMVVLGVLIGGLVIGMYLPLFQLGNAF
;
A
#
# COMPACT_ATOMS: atom_id res chain seq x y z
N THR A 1 -32.91 0.75 -16.85
CA THR A 1 -33.45 1.07 -15.52
C THR A 1 -32.74 2.32 -15.01
N GLY A 2 -33.43 3.44 -14.83
CA GLY A 2 -32.84 4.70 -14.37
C GLY A 2 -32.68 4.71 -12.85
N SER A 3 -31.70 3.98 -12.32
CA SER A 3 -31.31 4.06 -10.90
C SER A 3 -30.30 5.18 -10.70
N SER A 4 -30.35 5.86 -9.55
CA SER A 4 -29.34 6.83 -9.13
C SER A 4 -27.95 6.20 -9.07
N LEU A 5 -26.92 7.00 -9.33
CA LEU A 5 -25.52 6.58 -9.36
C LEU A 5 -25.10 6.01 -8.00
N HIS A 6 -25.47 6.66 -6.89
CA HIS A 6 -25.13 6.13 -5.56
C HIS A 6 -25.71 4.72 -5.34
N GLN A 7 -26.89 4.44 -5.88
CA GLN A 7 -27.56 3.15 -5.71
C GLN A 7 -27.00 2.05 -6.62
N ALA A 8 -26.43 2.43 -7.76
CA ALA A 8 -25.64 1.53 -8.58
C ALA A 8 -24.31 1.18 -7.88
N MET A 9 -23.64 2.17 -7.27
CA MET A 9 -22.36 1.98 -6.58
C MET A 9 -22.48 1.15 -5.30
N LEU A 10 -23.61 1.25 -4.57
CA LEU A 10 -23.91 0.40 -3.41
C LEU A 10 -23.92 -1.11 -3.71
N LYS A 11 -24.12 -1.50 -4.98
CA LYS A 11 -24.12 -2.91 -5.37
C LYS A 11 -22.71 -3.49 -5.48
N GLN A 12 -21.68 -2.66 -5.43
CA GLN A 12 -20.29 -3.05 -5.59
C GLN A 12 -19.49 -2.79 -4.31
N THR A 13 -18.75 -3.79 -3.85
CA THR A 13 -17.99 -3.74 -2.58
C THR A 13 -16.67 -2.97 -2.68
N SER A 14 -16.25 -2.60 -3.89
CA SER A 14 -14.99 -1.88 -4.14
C SER A 14 -15.05 -0.41 -3.75
N PHE A 15 -16.25 0.15 -3.55
CA PHE A 15 -16.41 1.57 -3.23
C PHE A 15 -16.53 1.77 -1.71
N PRO A 16 -15.61 2.52 -1.09
CA PRO A 16 -15.76 2.97 0.28
C PRO A 16 -17.11 3.66 0.54
N ALA A 17 -17.71 3.37 1.68
CA ALA A 17 -18.99 3.96 2.08
C ALA A 17 -18.98 5.49 2.08
N LEU A 18 -17.83 6.10 2.40
CA LEU A 18 -17.65 7.55 2.39
C LEU A 18 -17.88 8.16 0.99
N ILE A 19 -17.34 7.54 -0.05
CA ILE A 19 -17.44 8.01 -1.44
C ILE A 19 -18.88 7.89 -1.94
N ILE A 20 -19.53 6.76 -1.62
CA ILE A 20 -20.95 6.55 -1.95
C ILE A 20 -21.81 7.65 -1.31
N GLN A 21 -21.47 8.05 -0.08
CA GLN A 21 -22.18 9.12 0.62
C GLN A 21 -21.93 10.50 0.01
N MET A 22 -20.70 10.80 -0.42
CA MET A 22 -20.37 12.04 -1.14
C MET A 22 -21.14 12.14 -2.46
N ILE A 23 -21.20 11.04 -3.22
CA ILE A 23 -21.93 10.98 -4.49
C ILE A 23 -23.44 11.12 -4.26
N LYS A 24 -23.99 10.49 -3.21
CA LYS A 24 -25.39 10.69 -2.82
C LYS A 24 -25.69 12.18 -2.54
N ILE A 25 -24.83 12.86 -1.78
CA ILE A 25 -24.99 14.28 -1.48
C ILE A 25 -24.91 15.11 -2.76
N GLY A 26 -23.98 14.79 -3.67
CA GLY A 26 -23.83 15.46 -4.96
C GLY A 26 -25.03 15.26 -5.89
N GLU A 27 -25.65 14.08 -5.89
CA GLU A 27 -26.90 13.83 -6.62
C GLU A 27 -28.08 14.61 -6.03
N GLU A 28 -28.20 14.68 -4.70
CA GLU A 28 -29.29 15.40 -4.02
C GLU A 28 -29.15 16.93 -4.12
N SER A 29 -27.91 17.44 -4.17
CA SER A 29 -27.62 18.88 -4.26
C SER A 29 -27.43 19.40 -5.69
N GLY A 30 -27.39 18.51 -6.69
CA GLY A 30 -27.10 18.87 -8.08
C GLY A 30 -25.62 19.22 -8.33
N MET A 31 -24.72 18.90 -7.39
CA MET A 31 -23.28 19.17 -7.45
C MET A 31 -22.47 17.87 -7.66
N LEU A 32 -23.02 16.96 -8.48
CA LEU A 32 -22.44 15.63 -8.67
C LEU A 32 -20.99 15.69 -9.17
N ASP A 33 -20.71 16.54 -10.16
CA ASP A 33 -19.36 16.67 -10.73
C ASP A 33 -18.33 17.08 -9.66
N GLU A 34 -18.64 18.06 -8.81
CA GLU A 34 -17.72 18.47 -7.72
C GLU A 34 -17.52 17.34 -6.70
N MET A 35 -18.57 16.59 -6.36
CA MET A 35 -18.45 15.50 -5.41
C MET A 35 -17.68 14.30 -5.98
N LEU A 36 -17.73 14.07 -7.30
CA LEU A 36 -16.93 13.06 -7.99
C LEU A 36 -15.45 13.43 -8.00
N ASP A 37 -15.11 14.70 -8.25
CA ASP A 37 -13.73 15.19 -8.17
C ASP A 37 -13.18 14.99 -6.76
N LYS A 38 -13.90 15.42 -5.72
CA LYS A 38 -13.47 15.21 -4.32
C LYS A 38 -13.35 13.74 -3.93
N SER A 39 -14.20 12.88 -4.50
CA SER A 39 -14.12 11.43 -4.25
C SER A 39 -12.84 10.84 -4.85
N THR A 40 -12.41 11.35 -5.99
CA THR A 40 -11.15 10.97 -6.64
C THR A 40 -9.96 11.42 -5.81
N ASP A 41 -9.94 12.68 -5.37
CA ASP A 41 -8.89 13.21 -4.48
C ASP A 41 -8.76 12.37 -3.20
N PHE A 42 -9.89 11.96 -2.62
CA PHE A 42 -9.90 11.10 -1.43
C PHE A 42 -9.33 9.70 -1.71
N LEU A 43 -9.70 9.07 -2.83
CA LEU A 43 -9.16 7.76 -3.23
C LEU A 43 -7.66 7.82 -3.48
N GLU A 44 -7.20 8.85 -4.19
CA GLU A 44 -5.78 9.03 -4.47
C GLU A 44 -4.98 9.22 -3.18
N ALA A 45 -5.49 10.02 -2.24
CA ALA A 45 -4.87 10.20 -0.94
C ALA A 45 -4.82 8.90 -0.11
N ASP A 46 -5.92 8.14 -0.08
CA ASP A 46 -5.99 6.86 0.64
C ASP A 46 -5.03 5.82 0.05
N ILE A 47 -5.01 5.68 -1.29
CA ILE A 47 -4.07 4.81 -2.00
C ILE A 47 -2.63 5.22 -1.72
N HIS A 48 -2.33 6.52 -1.79
CA HIS A 48 -0.98 7.02 -1.51
C HIS A 48 -0.56 6.70 -0.08
N HIS A 49 -1.44 6.90 0.90
CA HIS A 49 -1.15 6.60 2.31
C HIS A 49 -0.89 5.10 2.54
N GLN A 50 -1.66 4.23 1.89
CA GLN A 50 -1.45 2.78 1.93
C GLN A 50 -0.09 2.40 1.31
N LEU A 51 0.26 3.01 0.17
CA LEU A 51 1.55 2.78 -0.50
C LEU A 51 2.74 3.26 0.35
N THR A 52 2.64 4.44 0.97
CA THR A 52 3.67 4.93 1.89
C THR A 52 3.87 3.97 3.06
N THR A 53 2.78 3.53 3.67
CA THR A 53 2.83 2.58 4.81
C THR A 53 3.48 1.25 4.40
N LEU A 54 3.15 0.75 3.20
CA LEU A 54 3.76 -0.46 2.66
C LEU A 54 5.27 -0.28 2.44
N HIS A 55 5.70 0.85 1.87
CA HIS A 55 7.12 1.15 1.67
C HIS A 55 7.89 1.23 2.99
N LEU A 56 7.31 1.89 4.01
CA LEU A 56 7.91 2.01 5.34
C LEU A 56 8.23 0.65 5.98
N ILE A 57 7.48 -0.40 5.66
CA ILE A 57 7.72 -1.77 6.16
C ILE A 57 8.66 -2.55 5.23
N LEU A 58 8.55 -2.35 3.91
CA LEU A 58 9.39 -3.02 2.93
C LEU A 58 10.87 -2.65 3.06
N GLU A 59 11.18 -1.38 3.29
CA GLU A 59 12.56 -0.89 3.45
C GLU A 59 13.34 -1.63 4.56
N PRO A 60 12.88 -1.70 5.82
CA PRO A 60 13.59 -2.41 6.88
C PRO A 60 13.64 -3.93 6.63
N LEU A 61 12.62 -4.52 6.02
CA LEU A 61 12.63 -5.95 5.66
C LEU A 61 13.80 -6.25 4.71
N ILE A 62 13.96 -5.44 3.66
CA ILE A 62 15.04 -5.58 2.68
C ILE A 62 16.40 -5.43 3.37
N MET A 63 16.56 -4.46 4.28
CA MET A 63 17.79 -4.29 5.05
C MET A 63 18.14 -5.52 5.91
N VAL A 64 17.16 -6.13 6.58
CA VAL A 64 17.38 -7.35 7.38
C VAL A 64 17.83 -8.51 6.49
N VAL A 65 17.16 -8.73 5.35
CA VAL A 65 17.51 -9.80 4.42
C VAL A 65 18.92 -9.61 3.87
N LEU A 66 19.26 -8.39 3.42
CA LEU A 66 20.60 -8.06 2.96
C LEU A 66 21.66 -8.25 4.06
N GLY A 67 21.36 -7.83 5.29
CA GLY A 67 22.26 -8.01 6.43
C GLY A 67 22.55 -9.48 6.72
N VAL A 68 21.54 -10.35 6.68
CA VAL A 68 21.71 -11.80 6.86
C VAL A 68 22.51 -12.42 5.72
N LEU A 69 22.23 -12.03 4.47
CA LEU A 69 22.98 -12.53 3.31
C LEU A 69 24.47 -12.15 3.38
N ILE A 70 24.76 -10.87 3.65
CA ILE A 70 26.14 -10.38 3.77
C ILE A 70 26.82 -11.02 4.98
N GLY A 71 26.15 -11.11 6.13
CA GLY A 71 26.67 -11.76 7.33
C GLY A 71 26.99 -13.24 7.11
N GLY A 72 26.12 -13.97 6.42
CA GLY A 72 26.33 -15.36 6.06
C GLY A 72 27.54 -15.54 5.13
N LEU A 73 27.71 -14.66 4.14
CA LEU A 73 28.87 -14.68 3.25
C LEU A 73 30.18 -14.44 3.99
N VAL A 74 30.21 -13.46 4.90
CA VAL A 74 31.39 -13.17 5.73
C VAL A 74 31.76 -14.39 6.57
N ILE A 75 30.80 -14.95 7.32
CA ILE A 75 31.05 -16.14 8.15
C ILE A 75 31.55 -17.30 7.29
N GLY A 76 30.93 -17.55 6.14
CA GLY A 76 31.32 -18.61 5.20
C GLY A 76 32.73 -18.44 4.63
N MET A 77 33.18 -17.20 4.43
CA MET A 77 34.52 -16.91 3.91
C MET A 77 35.61 -16.94 4.99
N TYR A 78 35.30 -16.50 6.23
CA TYR A 78 36.28 -16.43 7.32
C TYR A 78 36.44 -17.74 8.10
N LEU A 79 35.39 -18.57 8.21
CA LEU A 79 35.47 -19.85 8.92
C LEU A 79 36.57 -20.79 8.36
N PRO A 80 36.73 -20.97 7.04
CA PRO A 80 37.81 -21.78 6.47
C PRO A 80 39.20 -21.21 6.75
N LEU A 81 39.35 -19.88 6.73
CA LEU A 81 40.63 -19.23 7.06
C LEU A 81 41.04 -19.51 8.52
N PHE A 82 40.08 -19.49 9.45
CA PHE A 82 40.33 -19.80 10.85
C PHE A 82 40.70 -21.28 11.05
N GLN A 83 40.02 -22.19 10.35
CA GLN A 83 40.34 -23.62 10.39
C GLN A 83 41.73 -23.93 9.83
N LEU A 84 42.15 -23.22 8.77
CA LEU A 84 43.52 -23.33 8.24
C LEU A 84 44.57 -22.77 9.21
N GLY A 85 44.28 -21.67 9.91
CA GLY A 85 45.18 -21.09 10.92
C GLY A 85 45.39 -21.99 12.14
N ASN A 86 44.39 -22.79 12.53
CA ASN A 86 44.48 -23.76 13.62
C ASN A 86 45.18 -25.07 13.24
N ALA A 87 45.46 -25.27 11.93
CA ALA A 87 46.14 -26.46 11.41
C ALA A 87 47.67 -26.29 11.29
N PHE A 88 48.20 -25.12 11.68
CA PHE A 88 49.63 -24.82 11.85
C PHE A 88 49.95 -24.61 13.34
#